data_AF-A0A661AHE4-F1
#
_entry.id   AF-A0A661AHE4-F1
#
_cell.length_a   1.000
_cell.length_b   1.000
_cell.length_c   1.000
_cell.angle_alpha   90.00
_cell.angle_beta   90.00
_cell.angle_gamma   90.00
#
_symmetry.space_group_name_H-M   'P 1'
#
loop_
_entity.id
_entity.type
_entity.pdbx_description
1 polymer ?
#
loop_
_entity_poly.entity_id
_entity_poly.type
_entity_poly.pdbx_seq_one_letter_code
_entity_poly.pdbx_strand_id
1 'polypeptide(L)'
;MKKHICIITVGFGFGGAERLIFDLVSNIKEYRFSVIGLKGVGILKNKLEKVGVKVYPLGGTNTFDFRVFPRLLTLLKRLEPDLIHTHLIKANWLGRIAGSILNIPVISTIHNIYTFMNPFERMVERFTAPLSINIACSRTVLKMNSTLIGDFYQGYINNGVEMQ
;
A
#
# COMPACT_ATOMS: atom_id res chain seq x y z
N MET A 1 7.29 2.78 23.36
CA MET A 1 6.04 3.05 22.60
C MET A 1 6.01 2.12 21.38
N LYS A 2 4.83 1.61 20.98
CA LYS A 2 4.71 0.76 19.78
C LYS A 2 5.03 1.58 18.52
N LYS A 3 5.84 1.02 17.63
CA LYS A 3 6.14 1.60 16.31
C LYS A 3 4.86 1.71 15.48
N HIS A 4 4.74 2.78 14.69
CA HIS A 4 3.58 3.07 13.86
C HIS A 4 3.79 2.69 12.42
N ILE A 5 2.92 1.82 11.92
CA ILE A 5 2.87 1.47 10.51
C ILE A 5 1.61 2.10 9.91
N CYS A 6 1.80 2.96 8.90
CA CYS A 6 0.71 3.52 8.13
C CYS A 6 0.56 2.75 6.82
N ILE A 7 -0.55 2.02 6.68
CA ILE A 7 -0.89 1.30 5.46
C ILE A 7 -1.57 2.26 4.49
N ILE A 8 -1.15 2.25 3.22
CA ILE A 8 -1.80 3.02 2.15
C ILE A 8 -2.34 2.03 1.11
N THR A 9 -3.64 2.15 0.81
CA THR A 9 -4.34 1.38 -0.22
C THR A 9 -5.17 2.29 -1.12
N VAL A 10 -5.66 1.78 -2.26
CA VAL A 10 -6.40 2.59 -3.23
C VAL A 10 -7.86 2.79 -2.84
N GLY A 11 -8.55 1.76 -2.36
CA GLY A 11 -9.97 1.85 -2.01
C GLY A 11 -10.35 0.89 -0.88
N PHE A 12 -11.61 0.97 -0.47
CA PHE A 12 -12.18 0.15 0.62
C PHE A 12 -13.23 -0.85 0.13
N GLY A 13 -13.06 -1.36 -1.10
CA GLY A 13 -13.77 -2.56 -1.53
C GLY A 13 -13.39 -3.75 -0.64
N PHE A 14 -14.10 -4.87 -0.73
CA PHE A 14 -13.68 -6.09 -0.04
C PHE A 14 -13.17 -7.10 -1.07
N GLY A 15 -11.90 -6.99 -1.42
CA GLY A 15 -11.17 -7.91 -2.29
C GLY A 15 -10.00 -8.59 -1.58
N GLY A 16 -9.11 -9.24 -2.34
CA GLY A 16 -8.00 -10.00 -1.79
C GLY A 16 -6.99 -9.16 -1.01
N ALA A 17 -6.64 -7.98 -1.52
CA ALA A 17 -5.68 -7.09 -0.87
C ALA A 17 -6.26 -6.50 0.43
N GLU A 18 -7.54 -6.17 0.44
CA GLU A 18 -8.23 -5.61 1.61
C GLU A 18 -8.42 -6.66 2.72
N ARG A 19 -8.68 -7.92 2.37
CA ARG A 19 -8.70 -9.02 3.33
C ARG A 19 -7.32 -9.20 3.98
N LEU A 20 -6.25 -9.22 3.18
CA LEU A 20 -4.90 -9.32 3.70
C LEU A 20 -4.56 -8.19 4.68
N ILE A 21 -4.94 -6.95 4.35
CA ILE A 21 -4.76 -5.80 5.25
C ILE A 21 -5.53 -6.01 6.56
N PHE A 22 -6.78 -6.45 6.49
CA PHE A 22 -7.59 -6.73 7.68
C PHE A 22 -6.98 -7.83 8.55
N ASP A 23 -6.55 -8.94 7.96
CA ASP A 23 -5.95 -10.06 8.68
C ASP A 23 -4.62 -9.64 9.34
N LEU A 24 -3.80 -8.85 8.64
CA LEU A 24 -2.53 -8.33 9.15
C LEU A 24 -2.73 -7.45 10.38
N VAL A 25 -3.60 -6.44 10.30
CA VAL A 25 -3.80 -5.51 11.42
C VAL A 25 -4.59 -6.14 12.57
N SER A 26 -5.40 -7.16 12.29
CA SER A 26 -6.17 -7.89 13.30
C SER A 26 -5.28 -8.81 14.13
N ASN A 27 -4.26 -9.42 13.52
CA ASN A 27 -3.44 -10.44 14.17
C ASN A 27 -2.11 -9.92 14.73
N ILE A 28 -1.54 -8.85 14.17
CA ILE A 28 -0.26 -8.30 14.65
C ILE A 28 -0.53 -7.24 15.73
N LYS A 29 -0.01 -7.45 16.95
CA LYS A 29 -0.27 -6.57 18.12
C LYS A 29 0.95 -5.76 18.53
N GLU A 30 2.12 -6.06 18.02
CA GLU A 30 3.41 -5.43 18.33
C GLU A 30 3.46 -3.97 17.83
N TYR A 31 2.70 -3.66 16.79
CA TYR A 31 2.67 -2.36 16.13
C TYR A 31 1.33 -1.63 16.33
N ARG A 32 1.34 -0.30 16.20
CA ARG A 32 0.12 0.48 16.00
C ARG A 32 -0.11 0.67 14.50
N PHE A 33 -1.34 0.54 14.06
CA PHE A 33 -1.70 0.67 12.64
C PHE A 33 -2.64 1.85 12.39
N SER A 34 -2.45 2.50 11.25
CA SER A 34 -3.46 3.35 10.60
C SER A 34 -3.58 2.98 9.14
N VAL A 35 -4.76 3.15 8.55
CA VAL A 35 -5.00 2.85 7.14
C VAL A 35 -5.46 4.10 6.41
N ILE A 36 -4.77 4.46 5.34
CA ILE A 36 -5.15 5.53 4.41
C ILE A 36 -5.68 4.89 3.13
N GLY A 37 -6.89 5.27 2.74
CA GLY A 37 -7.47 4.91 1.45
C GLY A 37 -7.41 6.11 0.51
N LEU A 38 -6.83 5.95 -0.68
CA LEU A 38 -6.71 7.04 -1.65
C LEU A 38 -8.09 7.46 -2.22
N LYS A 39 -9.04 6.54 -2.30
CA LYS A 39 -10.43 6.77 -2.74
C LYS A 39 -11.38 6.95 -1.55
N GLY A 40 -12.68 7.09 -1.85
CA GLY A 40 -13.77 7.19 -0.88
C GLY A 40 -13.99 5.91 -0.06
N VAL A 41 -14.95 6.00 0.88
CA VAL A 41 -15.28 4.98 1.90
C VAL A 41 -15.83 3.67 1.33
N GLY A 42 -15.76 2.59 2.13
CA GLY A 42 -16.27 1.26 1.77
C GLY A 42 -16.26 0.29 2.96
N ILE A 43 -16.71 -0.95 2.74
CA ILE A 43 -16.94 -1.98 3.78
C ILE A 43 -15.71 -2.23 4.65
N LEU A 44 -14.51 -2.19 4.06
CA LEU A 44 -13.26 -2.40 4.78
C LEU A 44 -13.08 -1.39 5.92
N LYS A 45 -13.51 -0.12 5.74
CA LYS A 45 -13.43 0.91 6.79
C LYS A 45 -14.11 0.44 8.07
N ASN A 46 -15.38 0.01 7.96
CA ASN A 46 -16.18 -0.38 9.11
C ASN A 46 -15.59 -1.61 9.83
N LYS A 47 -15.01 -2.55 9.07
CA LYS A 47 -14.34 -3.73 9.65
C LYS A 47 -13.08 -3.33 10.42
N LEU A 48 -12.23 -2.48 9.83
CA LEU A 48 -11.00 -2.00 10.45
C LEU A 48 -11.27 -1.17 11.71
N GLU A 49 -12.27 -0.29 11.67
CA GLU A 49 -12.63 0.54 12.84
C GLU A 49 -13.16 -0.32 14.00
N LYS A 50 -13.90 -1.40 13.72
CA LYS A 50 -14.36 -2.35 14.76
C LYS A 50 -13.22 -3.06 15.48
N VAL A 51 -12.07 -3.24 14.84
CA VAL A 51 -10.86 -3.82 15.46
C VAL A 51 -9.91 -2.75 16.01
N GLY A 52 -10.36 -1.50 16.11
CA GLY A 52 -9.62 -0.40 16.73
C GLY A 52 -8.62 0.32 15.84
N VAL A 53 -8.65 0.07 14.52
CA VAL A 53 -7.72 0.71 13.56
C VAL A 53 -8.34 1.98 12.99
N LYS A 54 -7.60 3.09 13.04
CA LYS A 54 -8.05 4.36 12.45
C LYS A 54 -7.92 4.32 10.93
N VAL A 55 -8.99 4.71 10.24
CA VAL A 55 -9.09 4.70 8.79
C VAL A 55 -9.33 6.10 8.24
N TYR A 56 -8.54 6.50 7.24
CA TYR A 56 -8.56 7.83 6.65
C TYR A 56 -8.83 7.77 5.14
N PRO A 57 -10.08 7.97 4.70
CA PRO A 57 -10.41 8.11 3.28
C PRO A 57 -9.98 9.50 2.78
N LEU A 58 -9.20 9.56 1.71
CA LEU A 58 -8.78 10.84 1.10
C LEU A 58 -9.77 11.38 0.05
N GLY A 59 -10.75 10.55 -0.34
CA GLY A 59 -11.85 10.97 -1.21
C GLY A 59 -11.45 11.18 -2.67
N GLY A 60 -10.42 10.48 -3.17
CA GLY A 60 -10.07 10.51 -4.57
C GLY A 60 -11.18 9.96 -5.47
N THR A 61 -11.46 10.68 -6.55
CA THR A 61 -12.58 10.37 -7.46
C THR A 61 -12.19 9.43 -8.60
N ASN A 62 -10.94 9.51 -9.08
CA ASN A 62 -10.44 8.67 -10.17
C ASN A 62 -8.92 8.41 -10.05
N THR A 63 -8.36 7.68 -11.01
CA THR A 63 -6.94 7.32 -11.04
C THR A 63 -6.02 8.55 -11.19
N PHE A 64 -6.48 9.59 -11.91
CA PHE A 64 -5.73 10.81 -12.18
C PHE A 64 -6.07 11.97 -11.22
N ASP A 65 -6.73 11.69 -10.10
CA ASP A 65 -7.06 12.72 -9.12
C ASP A 65 -5.80 13.15 -8.35
N PHE A 66 -5.10 14.15 -8.90
CA PHE A 66 -3.86 14.71 -8.34
C PHE A 66 -4.08 15.45 -7.02
N ARG A 67 -5.32 15.82 -6.68
CA ARG A 67 -5.65 16.53 -5.42
C ARG A 67 -5.52 15.61 -4.20
N VAL A 68 -5.48 14.29 -4.41
CA VAL A 68 -5.26 13.31 -3.36
C VAL A 68 -3.86 13.41 -2.76
N PHE A 69 -2.86 13.76 -3.56
CA PHE A 69 -1.46 13.73 -3.12
C PHE A 69 -1.11 14.78 -2.05
N PRO A 70 -1.51 16.06 -2.18
CA PRO A 70 -1.33 17.03 -1.10
C PRO A 70 -2.03 16.61 0.20
N ARG A 71 -3.22 16.01 0.11
CA ARG A 71 -3.95 15.50 1.29
C ARG A 71 -3.21 14.35 1.95
N LEU A 72 -2.62 13.45 1.15
CA LEU A 72 -1.78 12.35 1.63
C LEU A 72 -0.57 12.90 2.40
N LEU A 73 0.15 13.87 1.83
CA LEU A 73 1.30 14.49 2.48
C LEU A 73 0.93 15.15 3.81
N THR A 74 -0.13 15.96 3.83
CA THR A 74 -0.60 16.63 5.06
C THR A 74 -0.97 15.61 6.14
N LEU A 75 -1.65 14.52 5.76
CA LEU A 75 -2.05 13.49 6.71
C LEU A 75 -0.84 12.71 7.24
N LEU A 76 0.12 12.33 6.39
CA LEU A 76 1.33 11.63 6.82
C LEU A 76 2.19 12.50 7.76
N LYS A 77 2.32 13.80 7.47
CA LYS A 77 2.98 14.76 8.38
C LYS A 77 2.32 14.83 9.75
N ARG A 78 0.99 14.71 9.82
CA ARG A 78 0.24 14.73 11.08
C ARG A 78 0.33 13.38 11.83
N LEU A 79 0.36 12.28 11.10
CA LEU A 79 0.37 10.94 11.67
C LEU A 79 1.77 10.52 12.17
N GLU A 80 2.81 11.06 11.55
CA GLU A 80 4.23 10.76 11.82
C GLU A 80 4.48 9.25 11.95
N PRO A 81 4.14 8.45 10.92
CA PRO A 81 4.37 7.01 10.99
C PRO A 81 5.87 6.70 10.92
N ASP A 82 6.28 5.66 11.64
CA ASP A 82 7.65 5.14 11.57
C ASP A 82 7.91 4.39 10.25
N LEU A 83 6.85 3.90 9.60
CA LEU A 83 6.90 3.12 8.36
C LEU A 83 5.64 3.32 7.53
N ILE A 84 5.79 3.44 6.22
CA ILE A 84 4.68 3.38 5.26
C ILE A 84 4.66 1.99 4.62
N HIS A 85 3.50 1.35 4.59
CA HIS A 85 3.28 0.08 3.91
C HIS A 85 2.24 0.26 2.80
N THR A 86 2.65 0.10 1.54
CA THR A 86 1.80 0.34 0.38
C THR A 86 1.26 -0.96 -0.21
N HIS A 87 -0.01 -0.93 -0.62
CA HIS A 87 -0.70 -2.02 -1.29
C HIS A 87 -1.41 -1.47 -2.54
N LEU A 88 -1.20 -2.15 -3.68
CA LEU A 88 -1.71 -1.78 -5.01
C LEU A 88 -0.94 -0.63 -5.67
N ILE A 89 -0.89 -0.68 -7.00
CA ILE A 89 -0.06 0.19 -7.85
C ILE A 89 -0.19 1.67 -7.49
N LYS A 90 -1.41 2.24 -7.47
CA LYS A 90 -1.58 3.68 -7.18
C LYS A 90 -1.11 4.08 -5.78
N ALA A 91 -1.28 3.19 -4.79
CA ALA A 91 -0.75 3.44 -3.45
C ALA A 91 0.78 3.31 -3.40
N ASN A 92 1.35 2.38 -4.17
CA ASN A 92 2.80 2.17 -4.23
C ASN A 92 3.52 3.44 -4.65
N TRP A 93 3.28 3.96 -5.86
CA TRP A 93 4.04 5.11 -6.35
C TRP A 93 3.74 6.39 -5.56
N LEU A 94 2.48 6.67 -5.16
CA LEU A 94 2.17 7.83 -4.33
C LEU A 94 2.78 7.72 -2.92
N GLY A 95 2.72 6.53 -2.30
CA GLY A 95 3.29 6.30 -0.97
C GLY A 95 4.81 6.34 -0.96
N ARG A 96 5.47 5.82 -2.01
CA ARG A 96 6.91 5.91 -2.22
C ARG A 96 7.39 7.35 -2.36
N ILE A 97 6.74 8.13 -3.23
CA ILE A 97 7.08 9.54 -3.41
C ILE A 97 6.83 10.31 -2.09
N ALA A 98 5.71 10.06 -1.41
CA ALA A 98 5.42 10.69 -0.13
C ALA A 98 6.44 10.32 0.95
N GLY A 99 6.82 9.04 1.06
CA GLY A 99 7.84 8.58 1.99
C GLY A 99 9.21 9.20 1.72
N SER A 100 9.61 9.29 0.44
CA SER A 100 10.84 9.97 0.05
C SER A 100 10.84 11.46 0.41
N ILE A 101 9.73 12.19 0.17
CA ILE A 101 9.62 13.61 0.53
C ILE A 101 9.65 13.83 2.04
N LEU A 102 9.06 12.92 2.81
CA LEU A 102 8.92 13.03 4.27
C LEU A 102 10.02 12.30 5.05
N ASN A 103 10.98 11.68 4.35
CA ASN A 103 12.01 10.81 4.94
C ASN A 103 11.44 9.68 5.82
N ILE A 104 10.34 9.06 5.37
CA ILE A 104 9.70 7.92 6.02
C ILE A 104 10.00 6.66 5.20
N PRO A 105 10.53 5.58 5.79
CA PRO A 105 10.81 4.35 5.06
C PRO A 105 9.52 3.74 4.51
N VAL A 106 9.64 3.09 3.33
CA VAL A 106 8.50 2.53 2.61
C VAL A 106 8.74 1.06 2.26
N ILE A 107 7.74 0.23 2.54
CA ILE A 107 7.63 -1.15 2.04
C ILE A 107 6.42 -1.23 1.12
N SER A 108 6.57 -1.88 -0.04
CA SER A 108 5.50 -2.12 -1.01
C SER A 108 5.24 -3.60 -1.17
N THR A 109 3.99 -4.02 -0.96
CA THR A 109 3.56 -5.37 -1.32
C THR A 109 2.93 -5.36 -2.72
N ILE A 110 3.56 -6.10 -3.64
CA ILE A 110 3.16 -6.15 -5.04
C ILE A 110 2.26 -7.36 -5.27
N HIS A 111 0.98 -7.07 -5.55
CA HIS A 111 -0.07 -8.06 -5.75
C HIS A 111 -0.34 -8.41 -7.22
N ASN A 112 -0.05 -7.49 -8.13
CA ASN A 112 -0.46 -7.58 -9.52
C ASN A 112 0.71 -7.93 -10.43
N ILE A 113 0.39 -8.64 -11.50
CA ILE A 113 1.28 -8.82 -12.65
C ILE A 113 1.09 -7.60 -13.57
N TYR A 114 2.19 -6.99 -14.00
CA TYR A 114 2.17 -5.73 -14.74
C TYR A 114 1.91 -5.88 -16.26
N THR A 115 1.48 -7.06 -16.71
CA THR A 115 1.20 -7.38 -18.12
C THR A 115 0.10 -6.50 -18.71
N PHE A 116 -0.91 -6.14 -17.91
CA PHE A 116 -2.05 -5.33 -18.35
C PHE A 116 -1.89 -3.83 -18.07
N MET A 117 -0.73 -3.40 -17.56
CA MET A 117 -0.49 -1.98 -17.28
C MET A 117 -0.19 -1.21 -18.56
N ASN A 118 -0.70 0.02 -18.62
CA ASN A 118 -0.33 0.92 -19.70
C ASN A 118 1.16 1.33 -19.57
N PRO A 119 1.81 1.74 -20.67
CA PRO A 119 3.23 2.09 -20.65
C PRO A 119 3.60 3.18 -19.63
N PHE A 120 2.71 4.13 -19.39
CA PHE A 120 2.91 5.20 -18.42
C PHE A 120 2.97 4.68 -16.99
N GLU A 121 2.03 3.83 -16.58
CA GLU A 121 2.05 3.23 -15.25
C GLU A 121 3.28 2.35 -15.02
N ARG A 122 3.72 1.59 -16.04
CA ARG A 122 4.97 0.81 -15.95
C ARG A 122 6.19 1.70 -15.78
N MET A 123 6.23 2.82 -16.49
CA MET A 123 7.30 3.81 -16.36
C MET A 123 7.33 4.40 -14.95
N VAL A 124 6.18 4.82 -14.42
CA VAL A 124 6.05 5.36 -13.06
C VAL A 124 6.46 4.31 -12.01
N GLU A 125 6.03 3.06 -12.16
CA GLU A 125 6.47 1.97 -11.27
C GLU A 125 7.99 1.78 -11.32
N ARG A 126 8.58 1.72 -12.53
CA ARG A 126 10.03 1.55 -12.69
C ARG A 126 10.84 2.65 -12.01
N PHE A 127 10.42 3.92 -12.14
CA PHE A 127 11.16 5.04 -11.54
C PHE A 127 10.93 5.18 -10.04
N THR A 128 9.78 4.73 -9.52
CA THR A 128 9.49 4.82 -8.08
C THR A 128 9.92 3.60 -7.30
N ALA A 129 10.04 2.41 -7.92
CA ALA A 129 10.40 1.17 -7.24
C ALA A 129 11.68 1.25 -6.37
N PRO A 130 12.76 1.96 -6.75
CA PRO A 130 13.95 2.13 -5.90
C PRO A 130 13.71 2.87 -4.58
N LEU A 131 12.59 3.61 -4.45
CA LEU A 131 12.25 4.39 -3.25
C LEU A 131 11.64 3.55 -2.13
N SER A 132 11.52 2.23 -2.30
CA SER A 132 10.97 1.31 -1.31
C SER A 132 11.61 -0.07 -1.37
N ILE A 133 11.48 -0.82 -0.29
CA ILE A 133 11.64 -2.27 -0.32
C ILE A 133 10.39 -2.88 -0.96
N ASN A 134 10.55 -3.68 -2.01
CA ASN A 134 9.46 -4.29 -2.75
C ASN A 134 9.39 -5.80 -2.49
N ILE A 135 8.26 -6.28 -2.00
CA ILE A 135 7.99 -7.69 -1.74
C ILE A 135 6.83 -8.15 -2.62
N ALA A 136 7.06 -9.17 -3.44
CA ALA A 136 6.00 -9.77 -4.25
C ALA A 136 5.14 -10.72 -3.41
N CYS A 137 3.84 -10.83 -3.71
CA CYS A 137 2.96 -11.78 -3.01
C CYS A 137 3.16 -13.25 -3.46
N SER A 138 3.97 -13.50 -4.49
CA SER A 138 4.28 -14.84 -4.98
C SER A 138 5.54 -14.83 -5.86
N ARG A 139 6.11 -16.02 -6.06
CA ARG A 139 7.24 -16.22 -6.97
C ARG A 139 6.90 -15.83 -8.42
N THR A 140 5.65 -16.06 -8.85
CA THR A 140 5.19 -15.72 -10.20
C THR A 140 5.17 -14.22 -10.42
N VAL A 141 4.62 -13.47 -9.45
CA VAL A 141 4.58 -12.00 -9.52
C VAL A 141 6.00 -11.42 -9.56
N LEU A 142 6.91 -11.94 -8.74
CA LEU A 142 8.32 -11.52 -8.76
C LEU A 142 8.94 -11.73 -10.14
N LYS A 143 8.91 -12.97 -10.66
CA LYS A 143 9.56 -13.30 -11.95
C LYS A 143 9.02 -12.46 -13.11
N MET A 144 7.70 -12.36 -13.21
CA MET A 144 7.06 -11.63 -14.30
C MET A 144 7.35 -10.14 -14.23
N ASN A 145 7.26 -9.54 -13.05
CA ASN A 145 7.47 -8.10 -12.92
C ASN A 145 8.94 -7.71 -12.99
N SER A 146 9.88 -8.50 -12.46
CA SER A 146 11.33 -8.24 -12.64
C SER A 146 11.71 -8.17 -14.12
N THR A 147 11.06 -8.99 -14.96
CA THR A 147 11.25 -8.97 -16.43
C THR A 147 10.69 -7.69 -17.07
N LEU A 148 9.60 -7.14 -16.54
CA LEU A 148 8.88 -6.01 -17.14
C LEU A 148 9.38 -4.63 -16.69
N ILE A 149 9.73 -4.49 -15.41
CA ILE A 149 10.08 -3.19 -14.81
C ILE A 149 11.51 -3.13 -14.26
N GLY A 150 12.24 -4.24 -14.23
CA GLY A 150 13.57 -4.36 -13.64
C GLY A 150 13.56 -5.02 -12.26
N ASP A 151 14.73 -5.47 -11.83
CA ASP A 151 14.88 -6.26 -10.60
C ASP A 151 15.02 -5.37 -9.36
N PHE A 152 13.88 -4.86 -8.89
CA PHE A 152 13.79 -4.00 -7.70
C PHE A 152 13.18 -4.72 -6.49
N TYR A 153 13.10 -6.06 -6.54
CA TYR A 153 12.43 -6.89 -5.54
C TYR A 153 13.45 -7.48 -4.56
N GLN A 154 13.16 -7.42 -3.26
CA GLN A 154 13.99 -8.07 -2.23
C GLN A 154 13.55 -9.52 -1.98
N GLY A 155 12.37 -9.92 -2.45
CA GLY A 155 11.89 -11.28 -2.32
C GLY A 155 10.39 -11.39 -2.55
N TYR A 156 9.85 -12.56 -2.20
CA TYR A 156 8.41 -12.82 -2.19
C TYR A 156 7.97 -13.44 -0.87
N ILE A 157 6.76 -13.11 -0.44
CA ILE A 157 6.08 -13.71 0.70
C ILE A 157 4.69 -14.13 0.23
N ASN A 158 4.37 -15.42 0.35
CA ASN A 158 3.04 -15.91 -0.01
C ASN A 158 2.00 -15.38 0.98
N ASN A 159 0.79 -15.08 0.48
CA ASN A 159 -0.32 -14.71 1.34
C ASN A 159 -0.67 -15.87 2.28
N GLY A 160 -0.83 -15.57 3.57
CA GLY A 160 -1.44 -16.49 4.55
C GLY A 160 -2.95 -16.37 4.51
N VAL A 161 -3.64 -17.50 4.69
CA VAL A 161 -5.10 -17.56 4.89
C VAL A 161 -5.36 -18.45 6.09
N GLU A 162 -6.17 -17.99 7.04
CA GLU A 162 -6.66 -18.84 8.13
C GLU A 162 -7.50 -19.99 7.55
N MET A 163 -7.05 -21.22 7.78
CA MET A 163 -7.85 -22.41 7.47
C MET A 163 -8.88 -22.59 8.59
N GLN A 164 -10.16 -22.62 8.21
CA GLN A 164 -11.28 -22.90 9.10
C GLN A 164 -11.36 -24.38 9.45
#